data_AF-A0A1X7REV9-F1
#
_entry.id   AF-A0A1X7REV9-F1
#
_cell.length_a   1.000
_cell.length_b   1.000
_cell.length_c   1.000
_cell.angle_alpha   90.00
_cell.angle_beta   90.00
_cell.angle_gamma   90.00
#
_symmetry.space_group_name_H-M   'P 1'
#
loop_
_entity.id
_entity.type
_entity.pdbx_description
1 polymer ?
#
loop_
_entity_poly.entity_id
_entity_poly.type
_entity_poly.pdbx_seq_one_letter_code
_entity_poly.pdbx_strand_id
1 'polypeptide(L)'
;MTVHIHGNPYLITEGDTVRLPFLMQGVEPGDVIRLNRAINLGSRDYALKAPAASPKMKSPTTATVSIVDPTTGTLATHSRVMPTSGLAATEGTVHAPHFVPHLAKGKFSYVDDRMFVCRAVVTGVESEPMRIKEKTKRRQRHVKKVKSKHRYTIIKIKELRVKSVEEIESGEVD
;
A
#
# COMPACT_ATOMS: atom_id res chain seq x y z
N MET A 1 12.87 -2.71 11.06
CA MET A 1 11.70 -3.26 10.31
C MET A 1 11.01 -2.14 9.53
N THR A 2 10.48 -2.38 8.33
CA THR A 2 9.68 -1.38 7.59
C THR A 2 8.18 -1.69 7.62
N VAL A 3 7.39 -0.85 8.29
CA VAL A 3 5.93 -0.96 8.44
C VAL A 3 5.20 0.06 7.58
N HIS A 4 4.00 -0.27 7.11
CA HIS A 4 3.12 0.67 6.42
C HIS A 4 1.94 1.10 7.28
N ILE A 5 1.80 2.40 7.48
CA ILE A 5 0.64 3.02 8.12
C ILE A 5 -0.09 3.84 7.06
N HIS A 6 -1.33 3.46 6.74
CA HIS A 6 -2.11 4.01 5.63
C HIS A 6 -1.36 4.09 4.27
N GLY A 7 -0.45 3.15 4.01
CA GLY A 7 0.30 3.08 2.76
C GLY A 7 1.59 3.89 2.72
N ASN A 8 1.91 4.62 3.80
CA ASN A 8 3.21 5.29 3.94
C ASN A 8 4.19 4.38 4.71
N PRO A 9 5.41 4.17 4.20
CA PRO A 9 6.43 3.35 4.87
C PRO A 9 7.09 4.11 6.03
N TYR A 10 7.30 3.41 7.14
CA TYR A 10 8.07 3.85 8.30
C TYR A 10 9.11 2.78 8.63
N LEU A 11 10.39 3.17 8.67
CA LEU A 11 11.45 2.34 9.21
C LEU A 11 11.46 2.52 10.73
N ILE A 12 11.23 1.43 11.45
CA ILE A 12 11.06 1.44 12.91
C ILE A 12 11.91 0.35 13.57
N THR A 13 12.33 0.65 14.79
CA THR A 13 12.89 -0.27 15.79
C THR A 13 12.07 -0.24 17.07
N GLU A 14 12.28 -1.22 17.96
CA GLU A 14 11.67 -1.24 19.27
C GLU A 14 12.12 -0.03 20.09
N GLY A 15 11.18 0.64 20.77
CA GLY A 15 11.44 1.86 21.54
C GLY A 15 11.28 3.16 20.77
N ASP A 16 11.20 3.12 19.44
CA ASP A 16 11.07 4.31 18.60
C ASP A 16 9.75 5.03 18.84
N THR A 17 9.80 6.36 18.73
CA THR A 17 8.61 7.21 18.75
C THR A 17 8.33 7.73 17.34
N VAL A 18 7.18 7.38 16.79
CA VAL A 18 6.78 7.75 15.43
C VAL A 18 5.67 8.80 15.49
N ARG A 19 5.91 9.93 14.84
CA ARG A 19 4.92 10.99 14.64
C ARG A 19 4.19 10.80 13.32
N LEU A 20 2.92 10.45 13.39
CA LEU A 20 2.08 10.21 12.21
C LEU A 20 1.58 11.53 11.63
N PRO A 21 1.60 11.71 10.28
CA PRO A 21 1.21 12.95 9.60
C PRO A 21 -0.31 13.14 9.53
N PHE A 22 -1.07 12.59 10.47
CA PHE A 22 -2.52 12.70 10.57
C PHE A 22 -2.98 12.42 12.01
N LEU A 23 -4.22 12.80 12.29
CA LEU A 23 -4.92 12.42 13.50
C LEU A 23 -5.61 11.08 13.28
N MET A 24 -5.17 10.06 14.01
CA MET A 24 -5.85 8.78 14.08
C MET A 24 -7.16 8.93 14.87
N GLN A 25 -8.26 8.47 14.29
CA GLN A 25 -9.60 8.59 14.89
C GLN A 25 -9.90 7.37 15.76
N GLY A 26 -10.65 7.57 16.84
CA GLY A 26 -11.10 6.48 17.71
C GLY A 26 -9.99 5.79 18.48
N VAL A 27 -8.90 6.52 18.78
CA VAL A 27 -7.81 6.03 19.62
C VAL A 27 -7.55 7.03 20.75
N GLU A 28 -7.34 6.50 21.93
CA GLU A 28 -7.00 7.26 23.13
C GLU A 28 -5.52 7.08 23.50
N PRO A 29 -4.91 8.04 24.19
CA PRO A 29 -3.58 7.86 24.75
C PRO A 29 -3.55 6.64 25.69
N GLY A 30 -2.66 5.68 25.42
CA GLY A 30 -2.55 4.42 26.14
C GLY A 30 -2.99 3.20 25.32
N ASP A 31 -3.74 3.40 24.24
CA ASP A 31 -4.23 2.30 23.41
C ASP A 31 -3.08 1.55 22.73
N VAL A 32 -3.19 0.21 22.72
CA VAL A 32 -2.24 -0.68 22.05
C VAL A 32 -2.77 -1.03 20.67
N ILE A 33 -2.00 -0.73 19.64
CA ILE A 33 -2.31 -0.97 18.23
C ILE A 33 -1.38 -2.06 17.70
N ARG A 34 -1.96 -3.08 17.07
CA ARG A 34 -1.22 -4.11 16.34
C ARG A 34 -0.94 -3.65 14.90
N LEU A 35 0.33 -3.58 14.54
CA LEU A 35 0.79 -3.18 13.21
C LEU A 35 0.99 -4.43 12.35
N ASN A 36 0.05 -4.68 11.44
CA ASN A 36 0.03 -5.90 10.65
C ASN A 36 0.77 -5.79 9.30
N ARG A 37 1.04 -4.59 8.79
CA ARG A 37 1.56 -4.42 7.43
C ARG A 37 3.05 -4.13 7.41
N ALA A 38 3.87 -5.16 7.17
CA ALA A 38 5.33 -5.04 7.06
C ALA A 38 5.84 -5.44 5.67
N ILE A 39 6.88 -4.77 5.18
CA ILE A 39 7.54 -5.15 3.90
C ILE A 39 8.86 -5.85 4.15
N ASN A 40 9.72 -5.29 5.00
CA ASN A 40 11.01 -5.87 5.32
C ASN A 40 11.16 -6.05 6.84
N LEU A 41 11.44 -7.27 7.26
CA LEU A 41 11.94 -7.61 8.59
C LEU A 41 13.44 -7.88 8.43
N GLY A 42 14.29 -7.25 9.23
CA GLY A 42 15.73 -7.38 9.06
C GLY A 42 16.46 -7.39 10.39
N SER A 43 17.47 -8.23 10.47
CA SER A 43 18.52 -8.21 11.47
C SER A 43 19.83 -7.74 10.83
N ARG A 44 20.94 -7.84 11.56
CA ARG A 44 22.28 -7.52 11.04
C ARG A 44 22.67 -8.41 9.86
N ASP A 45 22.40 -9.70 9.96
CA ASP A 45 22.94 -10.70 9.04
C ASP A 45 21.88 -11.28 8.10
N TYR A 46 20.58 -11.12 8.42
CA TYR A 46 19.47 -11.69 7.64
C TYR A 46 18.36 -10.67 7.41
N ALA A 47 17.67 -10.77 6.28
CA ALA A 47 16.50 -9.95 5.97
C ALA A 47 15.39 -10.76 5.29
N LEU A 48 14.23 -10.80 5.91
CA LEU A 48 12.99 -11.32 5.34
C LEU A 48 12.30 -10.20 4.57
N LYS A 49 12.10 -10.42 3.28
CA LYS A 49 11.39 -9.48 2.39
C LYS A 49 10.07 -10.10 1.97
N ALA A 50 9.05 -9.25 1.86
CA ALA A 50 7.79 -9.65 1.27
C ALA A 50 8.00 -10.22 -0.16
N PRO A 51 7.20 -11.20 -0.59
CA PRO A 51 7.34 -11.79 -1.92
C PRO A 51 7.13 -10.72 -2.99
N ALA A 52 7.76 -10.89 -4.15
CA ALA A 52 7.54 -9.96 -5.27
C ALA A 52 6.03 -9.87 -5.55
N ALA A 53 5.53 -8.64 -5.75
CA ALA A 53 4.13 -8.45 -6.10
C ALA A 53 3.81 -9.27 -7.35
N SER A 54 2.68 -9.98 -7.34
CA SER A 54 2.28 -10.80 -8.49
C SER A 54 2.28 -9.93 -9.76
N PRO A 55 2.90 -10.41 -10.85
CA PRO A 55 2.92 -9.66 -12.09
C PRO A 55 1.47 -9.40 -12.49
N LYS A 56 1.14 -8.14 -12.77
CA LYS A 56 -0.19 -7.77 -13.23
C LYS A 56 -0.48 -8.60 -14.47
N MET A 57 -1.47 -9.49 -14.39
CA MET A 57 -1.95 -10.17 -15.58
C MET A 57 -2.41 -9.09 -16.55
N LYS A 58 -1.70 -8.96 -17.67
CA LYS A 58 -2.17 -8.11 -18.77
C LYS A 58 -3.51 -8.71 -19.19
N SER A 59 -4.52 -7.88 -19.40
CA SER A 59 -5.77 -8.36 -20.00
C SER A 59 -5.44 -9.11 -21.31
N PRO A 60 -6.26 -10.09 -21.72
CA PRO A 60 -6.06 -10.84 -22.97
C PRO A 60 -6.25 -9.98 -24.24
N THR A 61 -6.05 -8.66 -24.18
CA THR A 61 -6.39 -7.74 -25.26
C THR A 61 -5.13 -7.11 -25.84
N THR A 62 -4.90 -7.48 -27.10
CA THR A 62 -4.07 -6.84 -28.13
C THR A 62 -2.56 -7.10 -28.03
N ALA A 63 -2.15 -8.28 -28.48
CA ALA A 63 -0.92 -8.35 -29.25
C ALA A 63 -1.17 -7.63 -30.60
N THR A 64 -0.59 -6.45 -30.78
CA THR A 64 -0.62 -5.77 -32.09
C THR A 64 0.38 -6.48 -33.00
N VAL A 65 -0.10 -7.28 -33.94
CA VAL A 65 0.76 -7.81 -35.00
C VAL A 65 0.79 -6.78 -36.12
N SER A 66 1.96 -6.19 -36.37
CA SER A 66 2.18 -5.39 -37.58
C SER A 66 2.40 -6.35 -38.75
N ILE A 67 1.41 -6.49 -39.61
CA ILE A 67 1.57 -7.20 -40.87
C ILE A 67 2.29 -6.25 -41.83
N VAL A 68 3.46 -6.66 -42.33
CA VAL A 68 4.19 -5.93 -43.36
C VAL A 68 3.93 -6.66 -44.68
N ASP A 69 3.08 -6.09 -45.52
CA ASP A 69 2.83 -6.60 -46.87
C ASP A 69 3.86 -6.01 -47.85
N PRO A 70 4.52 -6.81 -48.71
CA PRO A 70 5.62 -6.33 -49.56
C PRO A 70 5.20 -5.50 -50.77
N THR A 71 3.90 -5.38 -51.07
CA THR A 71 3.41 -4.72 -52.31
C THR A 71 2.58 -3.45 -52.04
N THR A 72 2.21 -3.18 -50.80
CA THR A 72 1.42 -1.99 -50.44
C THR A 72 1.86 -1.55 -49.05
N GLY A 73 2.55 -0.40 -48.96
CA GLY A 73 3.14 0.08 -47.72
C GLY A 73 2.15 0.17 -46.55
N THR A 74 2.70 0.33 -45.33
CA THR A 74 2.00 0.26 -44.04
C THR A 74 0.73 1.12 -43.97
N LEU A 75 -0.45 0.50 -43.99
CA LEU A 75 -1.71 1.14 -43.63
C LEU A 75 -2.61 0.25 -42.75
N ALA A 76 -3.22 0.94 -41.78
CA ALA A 76 -4.32 0.60 -40.87
C ALA A 76 -4.15 -0.60 -39.91
N THR A 77 -3.80 -0.27 -38.65
CA THR A 77 -3.95 -1.15 -37.49
C THR A 77 -5.43 -1.40 -37.20
N HIS A 78 -5.94 -2.59 -37.52
CA HIS A 78 -7.29 -3.00 -37.10
C HIS A 78 -7.21 -3.84 -35.83
N SER A 79 -7.84 -3.37 -34.75
CA SER A 79 -8.08 -4.17 -33.55
C SER A 79 -9.19 -5.17 -33.81
N ARG A 80 -8.88 -6.47 -33.83
CA ARG A 80 -9.88 -7.54 -33.75
C ARG A 80 -9.97 -8.04 -32.31
N VAL A 81 -11.18 -8.09 -31.78
CA VAL A 81 -11.51 -8.83 -30.56
C VAL A 81 -11.48 -10.32 -30.93
N MET A 82 -10.70 -11.13 -30.21
CA MET A 82 -10.73 -12.59 -30.40
C MET A 82 -12.12 -13.11 -30.02
N PRO A 83 -12.82 -13.85 -30.91
CA PRO A 83 -14.01 -14.58 -30.49
C PRO A 83 -13.58 -15.68 -29.53
N THR A 84 -14.33 -15.84 -28.43
CA THR A 84 -14.14 -16.92 -27.47
C THR A 84 -14.41 -18.24 -28.18
N SER A 85 -13.36 -19.00 -28.50
CA SER A 85 -13.52 -20.34 -29.05
C SER A 85 -14.20 -21.21 -28.00
N GLY A 86 -15.43 -21.62 -28.29
CA GLY A 86 -16.15 -22.62 -27.53
C GLY A 86 -15.37 -23.92 -27.53
N LEU A 87 -14.78 -24.26 -26.39
CA LEU A 87 -14.37 -25.62 -26.07
C LEU A 87 -15.09 -26.02 -24.78
N ALA A 88 -15.56 -27.27 -24.79
CA ALA A 88 -16.56 -27.84 -23.90
C ALA A 88 -16.26 -27.66 -22.40
N ALA A 89 -17.36 -27.61 -21.65
CA ALA A 89 -17.40 -27.62 -20.20
C ALA A 89 -16.56 -28.78 -19.62
N THR A 90 -15.41 -28.44 -19.06
CA THR A 90 -14.74 -29.22 -18.02
C THR A 90 -14.79 -28.41 -16.73
N GLU A 91 -15.34 -29.03 -15.68
CA GLU A 91 -15.57 -28.43 -14.37
C GLU A 91 -14.30 -27.78 -13.81
N GLY A 92 -14.40 -26.50 -13.41
CA GLY A 92 -13.36 -25.81 -12.64
C GLY A 92 -12.87 -24.45 -13.15
N THR A 93 -13.44 -23.86 -14.20
CA THR A 93 -13.00 -22.52 -14.65
C THR A 93 -13.74 -21.41 -13.91
N VAL A 94 -13.13 -20.91 -12.83
CA VAL A 94 -13.62 -19.74 -12.10
C VAL A 94 -13.48 -18.50 -12.98
N HIS A 95 -14.60 -17.88 -13.34
CA HIS A 95 -14.64 -16.59 -14.04
C HIS A 95 -13.83 -15.55 -13.24
N ALA A 96 -12.70 -15.08 -13.78
CA ALA A 96 -11.93 -14.03 -13.14
C ALA A 96 -12.74 -12.71 -13.17
N PRO A 97 -12.91 -12.01 -12.03
CA PRO A 97 -13.68 -10.77 -12.00
C PRO A 97 -13.00 -9.65 -12.81
N HIS A 98 -13.84 -8.84 -13.46
CA HIS A 98 -13.45 -7.68 -14.26
C HIS A 98 -12.51 -6.72 -13.49
N PHE A 99 -11.40 -6.36 -14.13
CA PHE A 99 -10.38 -5.49 -13.57
C PHE A 99 -10.86 -4.03 -13.53
N VAL A 100 -11.06 -3.50 -12.31
CA VAL A 100 -11.37 -2.09 -12.04
C VAL A 100 -10.05 -1.32 -11.82
N PRO A 101 -9.59 -0.49 -12.77
CA PRO A 101 -8.23 0.07 -12.78
C PRO A 101 -7.94 1.09 -11.66
N HIS A 102 -8.95 1.64 -10.99
CA HIS A 102 -8.75 2.53 -9.84
C HIS A 102 -8.63 1.78 -8.51
N LEU A 103 -8.94 0.48 -8.48
CA LEU A 103 -8.72 -0.42 -7.34
C LEU A 103 -7.41 -1.21 -7.52
N ALA A 104 -6.34 -0.55 -8.00
CA ALA A 104 -5.00 -1.11 -8.08
C ALA A 104 -4.38 -1.29 -6.68
N LYS A 105 -5.01 -2.13 -5.85
CA LYS A 105 -4.46 -2.80 -4.68
C LYS A 105 -3.41 -3.80 -5.19
N GLY A 106 -2.16 -3.36 -5.34
CA GLY A 106 -1.08 -4.24 -5.76
C GLY A 106 0.28 -3.55 -5.95
N LYS A 107 0.53 -2.43 -5.27
CA LYS A 107 1.85 -1.77 -5.29
C LYS A 107 2.84 -2.41 -4.34
N PHE A 108 2.37 -3.00 -3.24
CA PHE A 108 3.20 -3.59 -2.21
C PHE A 108 2.66 -4.96 -1.86
N SER A 109 3.57 -5.92 -1.78
CA SER A 109 3.37 -7.19 -1.10
C SER A 109 3.83 -7.01 0.34
N TYR A 110 3.18 -7.69 1.27
CA TYR A 110 3.51 -7.66 2.70
C TYR A 110 4.01 -9.03 3.15
N VAL A 111 4.85 -9.03 4.19
CA VAL A 111 5.15 -10.24 4.95
C VAL A 111 3.86 -10.67 5.67
N ASP A 112 3.64 -11.98 5.80
CA ASP A 112 2.45 -12.50 6.45
C ASP A 112 2.39 -12.06 7.93
N ASP A 113 1.21 -11.62 8.37
CA ASP A 113 0.92 -11.07 9.71
C ASP A 113 1.31 -12.07 10.82
N ARG A 114 1.31 -13.37 10.50
CA ARG A 114 1.63 -14.45 11.44
C ARG A 114 3.12 -14.55 11.77
N MET A 115 4.00 -14.05 10.89
CA MET A 115 5.45 -14.22 11.06
C MET A 115 6.05 -13.25 12.08
N PHE A 116 5.30 -12.21 12.49
CA PHE A 116 5.82 -11.19 13.38
C PHE A 116 4.72 -10.58 14.25
N VAL A 117 5.11 -10.03 15.40
CA VAL A 117 4.26 -9.23 16.25
C VAL A 117 4.88 -7.85 16.38
N CYS A 118 4.13 -6.83 15.97
CA CYS A 118 4.52 -5.45 16.17
C CYS A 118 3.39 -4.71 16.88
N ARG A 119 3.63 -4.28 18.12
CA ARG A 119 2.67 -3.52 18.93
C ARG A 119 3.20 -2.13 19.21
N ALA A 120 2.35 -1.14 18.94
CA ALA A 120 2.62 0.26 19.22
C ALA A 120 1.62 0.80 20.23
N VAL A 121 2.06 1.68 21.12
CA VAL A 121 1.19 2.35 22.09
C VAL A 121 0.98 3.79 21.63
N VAL A 122 -0.27 4.24 21.61
CA VAL A 122 -0.59 5.65 21.35
C VAL A 122 -0.15 6.48 22.55
N THR A 123 0.81 7.38 22.35
CA THR A 123 1.29 8.26 23.42
C THR A 123 0.40 9.48 23.56
N GLY A 124 -0.12 10.00 22.44
CA GLY A 124 -1.03 11.14 22.45
C GLY A 124 -1.15 11.83 21.10
N VAL A 125 -1.68 13.05 21.13
CA VAL A 125 -1.88 13.88 19.93
C VAL A 125 -1.20 15.22 20.11
N GLU A 126 -0.29 15.54 19.20
CA GLU A 126 0.34 16.85 19.12
C GLU A 126 -0.35 17.74 18.09
N SER A 127 -0.17 19.06 18.22
CA SER A 127 -0.57 20.04 17.20
C SER A 127 0.65 20.82 16.73
N GLU A 128 0.74 21.09 15.43
CA GLU A 128 1.73 22.04 14.93
C GLU A 128 1.41 23.49 15.34
N PRO A 129 2.42 24.39 15.30
CA PRO A 129 2.17 25.82 15.34
C PRO A 129 1.21 26.25 14.22
N MET A 130 0.39 27.27 14.49
CA MET A 130 -0.59 27.78 13.52
C MET A 130 0.12 28.42 12.32
N ARG A 131 -0.11 27.85 11.13
CA ARG A 131 0.37 28.39 9.86
C ARG A 131 -0.70 29.26 9.22
N ILE A 132 -0.31 30.40 8.65
CA ILE A 132 -1.22 31.31 7.95
C ILE A 132 -0.76 31.39 6.49
N LYS A 133 -1.57 30.86 5.57
CA LYS A 133 -1.34 31.00 4.13
C LYS A 133 -2.13 32.18 3.60
N GLU A 134 -1.42 33.24 3.22
CA GLU A 134 -2.02 34.39 2.55
C GLU A 134 -2.07 34.16 1.03
N LYS A 135 -3.27 34.22 0.45
CA LYS A 135 -3.49 34.15 -0.98
C LYS A 135 -3.84 35.56 -1.47
N THR A 136 -2.98 36.12 -2.30
CA THR A 136 -3.12 37.46 -2.88
C THR A 136 -2.98 37.41 -4.40
N LYS A 137 -3.40 38.48 -5.06
CA LYS A 137 -3.16 38.71 -6.49
C LYS A 137 -2.62 40.12 -6.67
N ARG A 138 -1.74 40.32 -7.66
CA ARG A 138 -1.18 41.64 -7.96
C ARG A 138 -2.29 42.61 -8.36
N ARG A 139 -2.19 43.88 -7.95
CA ARG A 139 -3.20 44.94 -8.16
C ARG A 139 -4.60 44.62 -7.60
N GLN A 140 -4.70 43.67 -6.68
CA GLN A 140 -5.93 43.37 -5.97
C GLN A 140 -5.72 43.57 -4.47
N ARG A 141 -6.51 44.44 -3.83
CA ARG A 141 -6.37 44.76 -2.40
C ARG A 141 -6.85 43.63 -1.48
N HIS A 142 -7.65 42.71 -2.01
CA HIS A 142 -8.19 41.59 -1.24
C HIS A 142 -7.11 40.53 -0.98
N VAL A 143 -6.94 40.17 0.30
CA VAL A 143 -6.03 39.11 0.77
C VAL A 143 -6.83 38.03 1.49
N LYS A 144 -6.81 36.80 0.98
CA LYS A 144 -7.46 35.67 1.64
C LYS A 144 -6.47 34.96 2.56
N LYS A 145 -6.68 35.04 3.87
CA LYS A 145 -5.87 34.32 4.87
C LYS A 145 -6.50 32.97 5.19
N VAL A 146 -5.73 31.88 5.01
CA VAL A 146 -6.13 30.52 5.37
C VAL A 146 -5.29 30.07 6.55
N LYS A 147 -5.92 29.78 7.68
CA LYS A 147 -5.25 29.28 8.89
C LYS A 147 -5.24 27.75 8.87
N SER A 148 -4.10 27.15 9.17
CA SER A 148 -3.92 25.71 9.28
C SER A 148 -3.23 25.37 10.60
N LYS A 149 -3.80 24.41 11.34
CA LYS A 149 -3.23 23.86 12.58
C LYS A 149 -3.48 22.36 12.58
N HIS A 150 -2.61 21.60 11.92
CA HIS A 150 -2.77 20.15 11.82
C HIS A 150 -2.48 19.44 13.15
N ARG A 151 -3.12 18.28 13.33
CA ARG A 151 -2.94 17.39 14.49
C ARG A 151 -2.21 16.13 14.04
N TYR A 152 -1.31 15.65 14.87
CA TYR A 152 -0.44 14.51 14.60
C TYR A 152 -0.54 13.52 15.76
N THR A 153 -0.83 12.26 15.46
CA THR A 153 -0.81 11.20 16.48
C THR A 153 0.63 10.74 16.70
N ILE A 154 1.04 10.64 17.96
CA ILE A 154 2.31 10.05 18.35
C ILE A 154 2.06 8.63 18.84
N ILE A 155 2.79 7.70 18.26
CA ILE A 155 2.82 6.31 18.69
C ILE A 155 4.25 5.94 19.10
N LYS A 156 4.37 5.05 20.08
CA LYS A 156 5.65 4.48 20.51
C LYS A 156 5.66 2.99 20.25
N ILE A 157 6.68 2.48 19.58
CA ILE A 157 6.81 1.04 19.29
C ILE A 157 7.26 0.35 20.58
N LYS A 158 6.39 -0.50 21.13
CA LYS A 158 6.64 -1.17 22.42
C LYS A 158 7.16 -2.58 22.24
N GLU A 159 6.69 -3.28 21.21
CA GLU A 159 7.06 -4.68 20.98
C GLU A 159 7.30 -4.89 19.49
N LEU A 160 8.43 -5.52 19.17
CA LEU A 160 8.78 -5.91 17.81
C LEU A 160 9.50 -7.26 17.87
N ARG A 161 8.75 -8.35 17.65
CA ARG A 161 9.30 -9.71 17.63
C ARG A 161 9.01 -10.41 16.31
N VAL A 162 9.92 -11.28 15.89
CA VAL A 162 9.68 -12.26 14.83
C VAL A 162 9.31 -13.58 15.50
N LYS A 163 8.23 -14.23 15.03
CA LYS A 163 7.79 -15.52 15.59
C LYS A 163 8.72 -16.65 15.12
N SER A 164 8.90 -17.66 15.96
CA SER A 164 9.63 -18.87 15.59
C SER A 164 8.79 -19.74 14.65
N VAL A 165 9.41 -20.73 13.98
CA VAL A 165 8.68 -21.63 13.07
C VAL A 165 7.61 -22.43 13.82
N GLU A 166 7.93 -22.89 15.03
CA GLU A 166 7.03 -23.65 15.91
C GLU A 166 5.78 -22.81 16.28
N GLU A 167 5.95 -21.52 16.59
CA GLU A 167 4.85 -20.59 16.91
C GLU A 167 3.95 -20.29 15.70
N ILE A 168 4.49 -20.39 14.48
CA ILE A 168 3.71 -20.18 13.26
C ILE A 168 2.84 -21.40 12.96
N GLU A 169 3.38 -22.60 13.18
CA GLU A 169 2.68 -23.87 12.95
C GLU A 169 1.58 -24.13 13.99
N SER A 170 1.80 -23.73 15.24
CA SER A 170 0.78 -23.85 16.29
C SER A 170 -0.45 -22.97 16.05
N GLY A 171 -0.35 -21.95 15.19
CA GLY A 171 -1.47 -21.14 14.75
C GLY A 171 -2.06 -20.23 15.83
N GLU A 172 -1.36 -20.02 16.95
CA GLU A 172 -1.81 -19.15 18.03
C GLU A 172 -1.75 -17.67 17.60
N VAL A 173 -2.92 -17.05 17.49
CA VAL A 173 -3.09 -15.64 17.13
C VAL A 173 -3.30 -14.82 18.40
N ASP A 174 -2.28 -14.06 18.79
CA ASP A 174 -2.30 -13.07 19.89
C ASP A 174 -2.98 -11.73 19.54
#